data_AF-A0A367G282-F1
#
_entry.id   AF-A0A367G282-F1
#
_cell.length_a   1.000
_cell.length_b   1.000
_cell.length_c   1.000
_cell.angle_alpha   90.00
_cell.angle_beta   90.00
_cell.angle_gamma   90.00
#
_symmetry.space_group_name_H-M   'P 1'
#
loop_
_entity.id
_entity.type
_entity.pdbx_description
1 polymer ?
#
loop_
_entity_poly.entity_id
_entity_poly.type
_entity_poly.pdbx_seq_one_letter_code
_entity_poly.pdbx_strand_id
1 'polypeptide(L)'
;MVDPMPLRCEIFEMMREYVGANLAKKVTNVVDVLKLAAQVEDFPPVTDRIALANGTLYLDGTFQEGKECTMESIHNYLTHLRMQHCRKALEEGVSVLNACTESGFPDYSSFLKTFRHLYGITPTEYRAQHRTMVR
;
A
#
# COMPACT_ATOMS: atom_id res chain seq x y z
N MET A 1 19.92 7.38 -2.24
CA MET A 1 19.55 8.18 -3.42
C MET A 1 18.04 8.34 -3.35
N VAL A 2 17.57 9.49 -2.87
CA VAL A 2 16.13 9.78 -2.80
C VAL A 2 15.70 10.02 -4.23
N ASP A 3 14.82 9.18 -4.76
CA ASP A 3 14.31 9.26 -6.12
C ASP A 3 13.68 10.66 -6.33
N PRO A 4 14.29 11.51 -7.18
CA PRO A 4 13.81 12.87 -7.39
C PRO A 4 12.64 12.94 -8.37
N MET A 5 12.18 11.80 -8.92
CA MET A 5 11.17 11.79 -9.97
C MET A 5 9.90 11.09 -9.50
N PRO A 6 8.75 11.79 -9.44
CA PRO A 6 7.48 11.17 -9.10
C PRO A 6 7.02 10.37 -10.32
N LEU A 7 7.53 9.15 -10.50
CA LEU A 7 7.20 8.23 -11.60
C LEU A 7 5.69 8.14 -11.86
N ARG A 8 4.89 8.20 -10.78
CA ARG A 8 3.42 8.28 -10.86
C ARG A 8 2.91 9.54 -11.60
N CYS A 9 3.50 10.71 -11.37
CA CYS A 9 3.16 11.93 -12.11
C CYS A 9 3.55 11.83 -13.58
N GLU A 10 4.72 11.27 -13.91
CA GLU A 10 5.13 11.12 -15.31
C GLU A 10 4.19 10.19 -16.07
N ILE A 11 3.87 9.04 -15.48
CA ILE A 11 2.90 8.09 -16.04
C ILE A 11 1.53 8.74 -16.16
N PHE A 12 1.12 9.54 -15.16
CA PHE A 12 -0.14 10.28 -15.21
C PHE A 12 -0.18 11.25 -16.39
N GLU A 13 0.84 12.09 -16.55
CA GLU A 13 0.93 13.07 -17.63
C GLU A 13 0.97 12.40 -19.01
N MET A 14 1.69 11.28 -19.14
CA MET A 14 1.70 10.49 -20.39
C MET A 14 0.34 9.90 -20.73
N MET A 15 -0.46 9.51 -19.73
CA MET A 15 -1.71 8.79 -19.94
C MET A 15 -2.96 9.70 -19.93
N ARG A 16 -2.86 10.95 -19.43
CA ARG A 16 -4.05 11.80 -19.17
C ARG A 16 -4.90 12.11 -20.39
N GLU A 17 -4.29 12.20 -21.57
CA GLU A 17 -5.00 12.50 -22.82
C GLU A 17 -5.59 11.26 -23.50
N TYR A 18 -5.15 10.05 -23.10
CA TYR A 18 -5.54 8.78 -23.72
C TYR A 18 -6.52 7.97 -22.88
N VAL A 19 -6.74 8.35 -21.62
CA VAL A 19 -7.52 7.58 -20.66
C VAL A 19 -8.72 8.39 -20.15
N GLY A 20 -9.92 8.01 -20.59
CA GLY A 20 -11.15 8.73 -20.24
C GLY A 20 -11.69 8.51 -18.81
N ALA A 21 -11.27 7.45 -18.11
CA ALA A 21 -11.75 7.16 -16.74
C ALA A 21 -10.75 6.32 -15.94
N ASN A 22 -10.79 6.45 -14.60
CA ASN A 22 -9.97 5.69 -13.65
C ASN A 22 -8.46 5.82 -13.90
N LEU A 23 -8.01 6.97 -14.41
CA LEU A 23 -6.61 7.25 -14.73
C LEU A 23 -5.68 6.98 -13.54
N ALA A 24 -6.06 7.43 -12.33
CA ALA A 24 -5.32 7.18 -11.11
C ALA A 24 -5.01 5.69 -10.87
N LYS A 25 -6.04 4.84 -11.00
CA LYS A 25 -5.91 3.40 -10.82
C LYS A 25 -5.07 2.74 -11.91
N LYS A 26 -5.16 3.24 -13.15
CA LYS A 26 -4.34 2.76 -14.27
C LYS A 26 -2.86 3.11 -14.07
N VAL A 27 -2.56 4.32 -13.58
CA VAL A 27 -1.20 4.71 -13.19
C VAL A 27 -0.65 3.77 -12.12
N THR A 28 -1.42 3.48 -11.07
CA THR A 28 -1.02 2.51 -10.03
C THR A 28 -0.72 1.14 -10.64
N ASN A 29 -1.61 0.60 -11.48
CA ASN A 29 -1.40 -0.69 -12.13
C ASN A 29 -0.13 -0.72 -12.99
N VAL A 30 0.19 0.37 -13.71
CA VAL A 30 1.41 0.45 -14.52
C VAL A 30 2.64 0.40 -13.61
N VAL A 31 2.63 1.13 -12.50
CA VAL A 31 3.72 1.06 -11.50
C VAL A 31 3.86 -0.35 -10.94
N ASP A 32 2.77 -1.03 -10.63
CA ASP A 32 2.82 -2.40 -10.10
C ASP A 32 3.38 -3.40 -11.12
N VAL A 33 3.03 -3.26 -12.41
CA VAL A 33 3.62 -4.05 -13.50
C VAL A 33 5.12 -3.77 -13.63
N LEU A 34 5.55 -2.51 -13.51
CA LEU A 34 6.97 -2.14 -13.56
C LEU A 34 7.75 -2.74 -12.39
N LYS A 35 7.20 -2.73 -11.17
CA LYS A 35 7.81 -3.38 -9.99
C LYS A 35 7.99 -4.89 -10.21
N LEU A 36 6.94 -5.56 -10.70
CA LEU A 36 6.97 -7.00 -11.00
C LEU A 36 8.04 -7.31 -12.06
N ALA A 37 8.10 -6.52 -13.13
CA ALA A 37 9.09 -6.70 -14.20
C ALA A 37 10.53 -6.49 -13.71
N ALA A 38 10.73 -5.60 -12.73
CA ALA A 38 12.03 -5.30 -12.16
C ALA A 38 12.46 -6.26 -11.02
N GLN A 39 11.59 -7.19 -10.59
CA GLN A 39 11.80 -8.01 -9.38
C GLN A 39 12.12 -7.18 -8.12
N VAL A 40 11.56 -5.97 -8.04
CA VAL A 40 11.78 -5.06 -6.91
C VAL A 40 10.67 -5.26 -5.89
N GLU A 41 11.03 -5.47 -4.63
CA GLU A 41 10.07 -5.44 -3.51
C GLU A 41 9.39 -4.05 -3.44
N ASP A 42 8.18 -3.99 -2.91
CA ASP A 42 7.43 -2.74 -2.82
C ASP A 42 8.30 -1.58 -2.29
N PHE A 43 8.29 -0.44 -3.00
CA PHE A 43 8.99 0.76 -2.54
C PHE A 43 8.57 1.03 -1.10
N PRO A 44 9.54 1.17 -0.17
CA PRO A 44 9.21 1.41 1.22
C PRO A 44 8.34 2.66 1.30
N PRO A 45 7.26 2.63 2.11
CA PRO A 45 6.40 3.79 2.23
C PRO A 45 7.25 4.98 2.68
N VAL A 46 7.01 6.11 2.04
CA VAL A 46 7.70 7.33 2.38
C VAL A 46 7.10 7.87 3.68
N THR A 47 7.79 7.63 4.81
CA THR A 47 7.29 7.89 6.16
C THR A 47 7.49 9.34 6.62
N ASP A 48 8.14 10.17 5.82
CA ASP A 48 8.50 11.55 6.15
C ASP A 48 7.47 12.60 5.68
N ARG A 49 6.31 12.18 5.16
CA ARG A 49 5.33 13.11 4.55
C ARG A 49 3.87 12.79 4.85
N ILE A 50 3.04 13.83 4.90
CA ILE A 50 1.59 13.81 5.14
C ILE A 50 0.89 14.53 3.99
N ALA A 51 0.03 13.83 3.26
CA ALA A 51 -0.78 14.41 2.18
C ALA A 51 -1.98 15.18 2.73
N LEU A 52 -2.02 16.49 2.53
CA LEU A 52 -3.11 17.40 2.87
C LEU A 52 -3.94 17.75 1.62
N ALA A 53 -5.11 18.34 1.83
CA ALA A 53 -6.00 18.72 0.73
C ALA A 53 -5.36 19.72 -0.25
N ASN A 54 -4.43 20.55 0.25
CA ASN A 54 -3.76 21.64 -0.45
C ASN A 54 -2.27 21.38 -0.75
N GLY A 55 -1.71 20.23 -0.35
CA GLY A 55 -0.27 19.97 -0.55
C GLY A 55 0.27 18.84 0.30
N THR A 56 1.60 18.74 0.39
CA THR A 56 2.31 17.72 1.16
C THR A 56 3.09 18.39 2.28
N LEU A 57 2.82 18.00 3.54
CA LEU A 57 3.58 18.42 4.71
C LEU A 57 4.66 17.38 5.01
N TYR A 58 5.91 17.79 5.06
CA TYR A 58 7.03 16.95 5.47
C TYR A 58 7.20 17.01 6.99
N LEU A 59 7.68 15.92 7.61
CA LEU A 59 7.90 15.83 9.06
C LEU A 59 9.00 16.78 9.56
N ASP A 60 9.83 17.32 8.66
CA ASP A 60 10.79 18.39 8.96
C ASP A 60 10.14 19.79 9.06
N GLY A 61 8.83 19.88 8.84
CA GLY A 61 8.05 21.11 8.89
C GLY A 61 7.93 21.85 7.55
N THR A 62 8.55 21.35 6.49
CA THR A 62 8.41 21.96 5.15
C THR A 62 7.06 21.59 4.52
N PHE A 63 6.49 22.49 3.73
CA PHE A 63 5.22 22.28 3.04
C PHE A 63 5.37 22.55 1.55
N GLN A 64 4.96 21.59 0.73
CA GLN A 64 4.93 21.71 -0.71
C GLN A 64 3.49 21.89 -1.18
N GLU A 65 3.20 23.04 -1.78
CA GLU A 65 1.89 23.38 -2.30
C GLU A 65 1.60 22.61 -3.59
N GLY A 66 0.37 22.08 -3.69
CA GLY A 66 -0.03 21.20 -4.79
C GLY A 66 0.02 19.73 -4.41
N LYS A 67 -0.99 18.96 -4.86
CA LYS A 67 -1.00 17.51 -4.65
C LYS A 67 0.15 16.89 -5.43
N GLU A 68 1.18 16.43 -4.73
CA GLU A 68 2.07 15.43 -5.31
C GLU A 68 1.21 14.26 -5.81
N CYS A 69 1.52 13.72 -6.99
CA CYS A 69 0.78 12.57 -7.54
C CYS A 69 1.09 11.26 -6.77
N THR A 70 1.55 11.37 -5.52
CA THR A 70 1.52 10.33 -4.48
C THR A 70 0.06 10.01 -4.18
N MET A 71 -0.56 9.29 -5.12
CA MET A 71 -1.97 8.89 -5.17
C MET A 71 -2.31 7.79 -4.16
N GLU A 72 -1.80 7.87 -2.94
CA GLU A 72 -2.29 7.04 -1.85
C GLU A 72 -2.86 7.96 -0.78
N SER A 73 -4.18 7.85 -0.59
CA SER A 73 -4.85 8.46 0.55
C SER A 73 -4.19 7.98 1.85
N ILE A 74 -4.13 8.84 2.86
CA ILE A 74 -3.77 8.47 4.24
C ILE A 74 -4.50 7.20 4.68
N HIS A 75 -5.75 7.02 4.23
CA HIS A 75 -6.52 5.80 4.48
C HIS A 75 -5.86 4.55 3.89
N ASN A 76 -5.40 4.61 2.64
CA ASN A 76 -4.75 3.48 1.96
C ASN A 76 -3.39 3.17 2.58
N TYR A 77 -2.65 4.23 2.97
CA TYR A 77 -1.40 4.10 3.69
C TYR A 77 -1.59 3.38 5.03
N LEU A 78 -2.53 3.86 5.86
CA LEU A 78 -2.83 3.23 7.13
C LEU A 78 -3.30 1.79 6.95
N THR A 79 -4.10 1.54 5.92
CA THR A 79 -4.54 0.18 5.56
C THR A 79 -3.36 -0.72 5.25
N HIS A 80 -2.36 -0.24 4.50
CA HIS A 80 -1.13 -0.99 4.22
C HIS A 80 -0.34 -1.31 5.48
N LEU A 81 -0.10 -0.33 6.35
CA LEU A 81 0.62 -0.54 7.61
C LEU A 81 -0.07 -1.58 8.50
N ARG A 82 -1.40 -1.46 8.64
CA ARG A 82 -2.21 -2.43 9.39
C ARG A 82 -2.10 -3.83 8.79
N MET A 83 -2.06 -3.95 7.45
CA MET A 83 -1.90 -5.24 6.78
C MET A 83 -0.52 -5.84 6.94
N GLN A 84 0.54 -5.03 6.97
CA GLN A 84 1.89 -5.51 7.27
C GLN A 84 1.99 -6.05 8.69
N HIS A 85 1.39 -5.34 9.66
CA HIS A 85 1.32 -5.79 11.05
C HIS A 85 0.56 -7.13 11.17
N CYS A 86 -0.62 -7.23 10.52
CA CYS A 86 -1.40 -8.48 10.44
C CYS A 86 -0.56 -9.64 9.89
N ARG A 87 0.14 -9.42 8.78
CA ARG A 87 0.97 -10.44 8.12
C ARG A 87 2.01 -11.00 9.09
N LYS A 88 2.73 -10.12 9.78
CA LYS A 88 3.74 -10.50 10.77
C LYS A 88 3.15 -11.30 11.93
N ALA A 89 2.02 -10.86 12.48
CA ALA A 89 1.33 -11.58 13.55
C ALA A 89 0.89 -13.01 13.11
N LEU A 90 0.43 -13.17 11.87
CA LEU A 90 0.07 -14.48 11.32
C LEU A 90 1.28 -15.42 11.18
N GLU A 91 2.44 -14.88 10.82
CA GLU A 91 3.72 -15.61 10.74
C GLU A 91 4.19 -16.07 12.13
N GLU A 92 3.97 -15.25 13.15
CA GLU A 92 4.22 -15.57 14.56
C GLU A 92 3.20 -16.58 15.13
N GLY A 93 2.21 -17.00 14.34
CA GLY A 93 1.24 -18.03 14.69
C GLY A 93 -0.02 -17.53 15.38
N VAL A 94 -0.18 -16.22 15.52
CA VAL A 94 -1.39 -15.57 16.08
C VAL A 94 -2.62 -16.01 15.28
N SER A 95 -3.77 -16.09 15.97
CA SER A 95 -5.03 -16.44 15.29
C SER A 95 -5.44 -15.33 14.32
N VAL A 96 -6.15 -15.69 13.25
CA VAL A 96 -6.61 -14.70 12.25
C VAL A 96 -7.47 -13.60 12.87
N LEU A 97 -8.32 -13.97 13.84
CA LEU A 97 -9.18 -13.03 14.54
C LEU A 97 -8.35 -12.05 15.38
N ASN A 98 -7.39 -12.53 16.18
CA ASN A 98 -6.55 -11.68 17.00
C ASN A 98 -5.66 -10.78 16.14
N ALA A 99 -5.08 -11.32 15.06
CA ALA A 99 -4.28 -10.52 14.13
C ALA A 99 -5.10 -9.35 13.55
N CYS A 100 -6.35 -9.58 13.15
CA CYS A 100 -7.27 -8.54 12.69
C CYS A 100 -7.51 -7.46 13.75
N THR A 101 -7.84 -7.88 14.98
CA THR A 101 -8.18 -6.97 16.09
C THR A 101 -6.96 -6.16 16.55
N GLU A 102 -5.82 -6.80 16.75
CA GLU A 102 -4.57 -6.17 17.22
C GLU A 102 -3.98 -5.23 16.17
N SER A 103 -4.21 -5.51 14.88
CA SER A 103 -3.78 -4.62 13.80
C SER A 103 -4.76 -3.48 13.53
N GLY A 104 -5.80 -3.31 14.35
CA GLY A 104 -6.68 -2.13 14.31
C GLY A 104 -7.68 -2.12 13.17
N PHE A 105 -8.06 -3.28 12.63
CA PHE A 105 -9.18 -3.37 11.69
C PHE A 105 -10.52 -3.34 12.45
N PRO A 106 -11.41 -2.38 12.14
CA PRO A 106 -12.69 -2.25 12.84
C PRO A 106 -13.70 -3.33 12.43
N ASP A 107 -13.55 -3.88 11.23
CA ASP A 107 -14.46 -4.87 10.65
C ASP A 107 -13.68 -6.02 10.01
N TYR A 108 -14.06 -7.24 10.38
CA TYR A 108 -13.42 -8.47 9.91
C TYR A 108 -13.67 -8.72 8.41
N SER A 109 -14.84 -8.34 7.90
CA SER A 109 -15.18 -8.55 6.48
C SER A 109 -14.32 -7.67 5.56
N SER A 110 -14.10 -6.42 5.97
CA SER A 110 -13.25 -5.44 5.30
C SER A 110 -11.79 -5.87 5.35
N PHE A 111 -11.33 -6.39 6.50
CA PHE A 111 -10.02 -7.01 6.65
C PHE A 111 -9.84 -8.16 5.66
N LEU A 112 -10.75 -9.15 5.62
CA LEU A 112 -10.62 -10.31 4.72
C LEU A 112 -10.53 -9.92 3.25
N LYS A 113 -11.43 -9.02 2.80
CA LYS A 113 -11.44 -8.53 1.41
C LYS A 113 -10.12 -7.84 1.06
N THR A 114 -9.65 -6.98 1.95
CA THR A 114 -8.42 -6.21 1.73
C THR A 114 -7.19 -7.11 1.78
N PHE A 115 -7.13 -8.08 2.70
CA PHE A 115 -6.00 -9.00 2.83
C PHE A 115 -5.88 -9.87 1.58
N ARG A 116 -7.00 -10.45 1.12
CA ARG A 116 -7.04 -11.22 -0.12
C ARG A 116 -6.68 -10.38 -1.33
N HIS A 117 -7.11 -9.11 -1.36
CA HIS A 117 -6.77 -8.21 -2.44
C HIS A 117 -5.26 -7.92 -2.53
N LEU A 118 -4.60 -7.71 -1.39
CA LEU A 118 -3.17 -7.39 -1.33
C LEU A 118 -2.27 -8.60 -1.49
N TYR A 119 -2.63 -9.74 -0.88
CA TYR A 119 -1.76 -10.92 -0.79
C TYR A 119 -2.21 -12.08 -1.68
N GLY A 120 -3.31 -11.95 -2.41
CA GLY A 120 -3.84 -12.96 -3.32
C GLY A 120 -4.51 -14.18 -2.65
N ILE A 121 -4.25 -14.41 -1.36
CA ILE A 121 -4.79 -15.53 -0.57
C ILE A 121 -5.47 -15.05 0.71
N THR A 122 -6.24 -15.93 1.35
CA THR A 122 -6.88 -15.61 2.64
C THR A 122 -5.88 -15.64 3.80
N PRO A 123 -6.12 -14.88 4.89
CA PRO A 123 -5.27 -14.94 6.08
C PRO A 123 -5.09 -16.35 6.67
N THR A 124 -6.12 -17.19 6.58
CA THR A 124 -6.08 -18.58 7.04
C THR A 124 -5.12 -19.43 6.21
N GLU A 125 -5.20 -19.30 4.88
CA GLU A 125 -4.28 -19.97 3.94
C GLU A 125 -2.84 -19.47 4.15
N TYR A 126 -2.67 -18.15 4.28
CA TYR A 126 -1.37 -17.52 4.55
C TYR A 126 -0.74 -18.09 5.83
N ARG A 127 -1.48 -18.10 6.94
CA ARG A 127 -1.03 -18.68 8.21
C ARG A 127 -0.68 -20.17 8.08
N ALA A 128 -1.46 -20.94 7.31
CA ALA A 128 -1.19 -22.37 7.12
C ALA A 128 0.11 -22.62 6.34
N GLN A 129 0.38 -21.83 5.29
CA GLN A 129 1.63 -21.91 4.52
C GLN A 129 2.85 -21.63 5.41
N HIS A 130 2.81 -20.55 6.19
CA HIS A 130 3.92 -20.18 7.06
C HIS A 130 4.09 -21.12 8.27
N ARG A 131 3.02 -21.72 8.79
CA ARG A 131 3.12 -22.73 9.84
C ARG A 131 3.81 -24.02 9.36
N THR A 132 3.71 -24.32 8.06
CA THR A 132 4.32 -25.52 7.48
C THR A 132 5.83 -25.34 7.29
N MET A 133 6.31 -24.10 7.12
CA MET A 133 7.74 -23.79 6.93
C MET A 133 8.54 -23.69 8.24
N VAL A 134 7.89 -23.55 9.40
CA VAL A 134 8.54 -23.40 10.72
C VAL A 134 8.62 -24.75 11.49
N ARG A 135 8.30 -25.87 10.82
CA ARG A 135 8.48 -27.23 11.33
C ARG A 135 9.61 -27.93 10.59
#